data_AF-A0A7W9V3R4-F1
#
_entry.id   AF-A0A7W9V3R4-F1
#
_cell.length_a   1.000
_cell.length_b   1.000
_cell.length_c   1.000
_cell.angle_alpha   90.00
_cell.angle_beta   90.00
_cell.angle_gamma   90.00
#
_symmetry.space_group_name_H-M   'P 1'
#
loop_
_entity.id
_entity.type
_entity.pdbx_description
1 polymer ?
#
loop_
_entity_poly.entity_id
_entity_poly.type
_entity_poly.pdbx_seq_one_letter_code
_entity_poly.pdbx_strand_id
1 'polypeptide(L)'
;MLLAVCLAIGLSISDLSASTAPAARYVDLATPFEKVAIETAGQPEDIRIATIRSRIDAMLPGLYPEGAGTDKRIGAALHRFSVGHDDYDRVVADFPIALNGAIARFQAVFPGFSSPLPIYLYHSLGQRDGGSDYLQPGNRHVMLFGADMIAKYHADDSLEPFLIHEIFHLQHARHFADCDPLWCTLWQEGLAVQATATMVPHASDHQLLLDIPAPIRAPTDRRWSAALCFVAAHFDDGDGAATASALQMGGHPPDGLPDRFGYYVGLRLAQATGLQITELSRLDHKAARAVARAALLKLMTEAHTTCPAPPAIRSAVR
;
A
#
# COMPACT_ATOMS: atom_id res chain seq x y z
N MET A 1 -62.84 48.73 9.15
CA MET A 1 -62.80 47.27 9.33
C MET A 1 -62.05 46.68 8.14
N LEU A 2 -60.74 46.48 8.27
CA LEU A 2 -59.89 45.95 7.20
C LEU A 2 -59.48 44.51 7.51
N LEU A 3 -59.53 43.68 6.47
CA LEU A 3 -59.17 42.26 6.40
C LEU A 3 -57.75 41.99 6.92
N ALA A 4 -57.60 40.92 7.72
CA ALA A 4 -56.32 40.29 8.02
C ALA A 4 -56.14 39.04 7.14
N VAL A 5 -55.11 39.03 6.31
CA VAL A 5 -54.67 37.90 5.49
C VAL A 5 -53.60 37.14 6.27
N CYS A 6 -53.85 35.88 6.62
CA CYS A 6 -52.85 34.97 7.16
C CYS A 6 -52.08 34.30 6.01
N LEU A 7 -50.79 34.60 5.89
CA LEU A 7 -49.87 33.93 4.98
C LEU A 7 -49.24 32.73 5.70
N ALA A 8 -49.57 31.51 5.29
CA ALA A 8 -48.92 30.29 5.76
C ALA A 8 -47.63 30.06 4.97
N ILE A 9 -46.48 30.16 5.63
CA ILE A 9 -45.18 29.80 5.05
C ILE A 9 -44.98 28.31 5.26
N GLY A 10 -45.12 27.54 4.17
CA GLY A 10 -44.75 26.11 4.15
C GLY A 10 -43.24 25.95 4.16
N LEU A 11 -42.70 25.36 5.23
CA LEU A 11 -41.33 24.86 5.28
C LEU A 11 -41.27 23.56 4.48
N SER A 12 -40.73 23.62 3.25
CA SER A 12 -40.34 22.43 2.50
C SER A 12 -39.13 21.80 3.16
N ILE A 13 -39.33 20.66 3.81
CA ILE A 13 -38.25 19.79 4.27
C ILE A 13 -37.71 19.11 3.02
N SER A 14 -36.60 19.59 2.49
CA SER A 14 -35.88 18.89 1.43
C SER A 14 -35.26 17.64 2.04
N ASP A 15 -35.84 16.48 1.74
CA ASP A 15 -35.24 15.19 2.03
C ASP A 15 -33.90 15.08 1.29
N LEU A 16 -32.81 15.34 2.01
CA LEU A 16 -31.46 14.95 1.62
C LEU A 16 -31.40 13.42 1.68
N SER A 17 -31.88 12.77 0.63
CA SER A 17 -31.55 11.37 0.37
C SER A 17 -30.04 11.27 0.23
N ALA A 18 -29.36 10.84 1.29
CA ALA A 18 -27.96 10.46 1.24
C ALA A 18 -27.85 9.32 0.22
N SER A 19 -27.29 9.63 -0.96
CA SER A 19 -26.91 8.60 -1.92
C SER A 19 -25.77 7.81 -1.28
N THR A 20 -26.10 6.66 -0.68
CA THR A 20 -25.09 5.70 -0.24
C THR A 20 -24.41 5.18 -1.49
N ALA A 21 -23.16 5.61 -1.71
CA ALA A 21 -22.30 5.06 -2.75
C ALA A 21 -22.29 3.53 -2.61
N PRO A 22 -22.33 2.77 -3.73
CA PRO A 22 -22.30 1.32 -3.66
C PRO A 22 -21.01 0.86 -2.98
N ALA A 23 -21.12 -0.13 -2.10
CA ALA A 23 -19.99 -0.69 -1.39
C ALA A 23 -18.91 -1.17 -2.38
N ALA A 24 -17.65 -0.93 -2.01
CA ALA A 24 -16.47 -1.49 -2.64
C ALA A 24 -16.63 -3.00 -2.81
N ARG A 25 -16.45 -3.48 -4.04
CA ARG A 25 -16.49 -4.91 -4.33
C ARG A 25 -15.14 -5.54 -4.01
N TYR A 26 -15.16 -6.53 -3.13
CA TYR A 26 -14.03 -7.43 -2.88
C TYR A 26 -14.54 -8.86 -2.71
N VAL A 27 -13.63 -9.84 -2.76
CA VAL A 27 -13.91 -11.24 -2.48
C VAL A 27 -13.17 -11.65 -1.22
N ASP A 28 -13.89 -12.22 -0.26
CA ASP A 28 -13.31 -12.77 0.96
C ASP A 28 -12.89 -14.24 0.76
N LEU A 29 -11.59 -14.49 0.86
CA LEU A 29 -10.93 -15.79 0.87
C LEU A 29 -10.23 -16.07 2.22
N ALA A 30 -10.23 -15.10 3.15
CA ALA A 30 -9.72 -15.25 4.51
C ALA A 30 -10.66 -16.14 5.33
N THR A 31 -11.96 -15.84 5.33
CA THR A 31 -12.96 -16.67 6.02
C THR A 31 -13.00 -18.12 5.52
N PRO A 32 -12.99 -18.39 4.18
CA PRO A 32 -12.83 -19.75 3.68
C PRO A 32 -11.57 -20.48 4.16
N PHE A 33 -10.42 -19.80 4.25
CA PHE A 33 -9.19 -20.41 4.74
C PHE A 33 -9.34 -20.87 6.19
N GLU A 34 -9.82 -19.98 7.06
CA GLU A 34 -10.09 -20.28 8.47
C GLU A 34 -11.05 -21.46 8.61
N LYS A 35 -12.15 -21.45 7.88
CA LYS A 35 -13.15 -22.53 7.95
C LYS A 35 -12.53 -23.89 7.66
N VAL A 36 -11.64 -23.97 6.67
CA VAL A 36 -10.94 -25.23 6.35
C VAL A 36 -9.92 -25.59 7.43
N ALA A 37 -9.21 -24.61 7.98
CA ALA A 37 -8.27 -24.84 9.08
C ALA A 37 -8.98 -25.45 10.31
N ILE A 38 -10.19 -24.97 10.64
CA ILE A 38 -11.04 -25.47 11.73
C ILE A 38 -11.60 -26.86 11.39
N GLU A 39 -12.22 -27.04 10.23
CA GLU A 39 -12.84 -28.32 9.83
C GLU A 39 -11.84 -29.49 9.78
N THR A 40 -10.58 -29.19 9.48
CA THR A 40 -9.52 -30.19 9.39
C THR A 40 -8.69 -30.32 10.67
N ALA A 41 -9.08 -29.65 11.76
CA ALA A 41 -8.38 -29.74 13.03
C ALA A 41 -8.30 -31.21 13.51
N GLY A 42 -7.11 -31.63 13.96
CA GLY A 42 -6.84 -33.00 14.41
C GLY A 42 -6.52 -34.02 13.30
N GLN A 43 -6.63 -33.65 12.02
CA GLN A 43 -6.18 -34.50 10.90
C GLN A 43 -4.65 -34.42 10.71
N PRO A 44 -4.03 -35.40 10.02
CA PRO A 44 -2.62 -35.33 9.62
C PRO A 44 -2.31 -34.04 8.83
N GLU A 45 -1.15 -33.42 9.10
CA GLU A 45 -0.81 -32.10 8.56
C GLU A 45 -0.83 -32.04 7.03
N ASP A 46 -0.33 -33.09 6.36
CA ASP A 46 -0.34 -33.23 4.90
C ASP A 46 -1.76 -33.20 4.32
N ILE A 47 -2.71 -33.85 5.00
CA ILE A 47 -4.13 -33.82 4.62
C ILE A 47 -4.72 -32.42 4.82
N ARG A 48 -4.38 -31.73 5.91
CA ARG A 48 -4.84 -30.35 6.17
C ARG A 48 -4.34 -29.38 5.09
N ILE A 49 -3.05 -29.44 4.77
CA ILE A 49 -2.41 -28.62 3.74
C ILE A 49 -3.05 -28.87 2.38
N ALA A 50 -3.19 -30.14 1.97
CA ALA A 50 -3.79 -30.49 0.69
C ALA A 50 -5.25 -30.00 0.58
N THR A 51 -6.02 -30.11 1.67
CA THR A 51 -7.42 -29.66 1.72
C THR A 51 -7.53 -28.14 1.61
N ILE A 52 -6.69 -27.37 2.33
CA ILE A 52 -6.64 -25.91 2.22
C ILE A 52 -6.32 -25.49 0.80
N ARG A 53 -5.25 -26.04 0.21
CA ARG A 53 -4.86 -25.71 -1.17
C ARG A 53 -6.02 -25.98 -2.11
N SER A 54 -6.56 -27.20 -2.12
CA SER A 54 -7.61 -27.60 -3.05
C SER A 54 -8.84 -26.70 -2.96
N ARG A 55 -9.31 -26.37 -1.75
CA ARG A 55 -10.52 -25.56 -1.58
C ARG A 55 -10.32 -24.09 -1.94
N ILE A 56 -9.17 -23.51 -1.61
CA ILE A 56 -8.88 -22.12 -1.95
C ILE A 56 -8.57 -21.98 -3.45
N ASP A 57 -7.84 -22.93 -4.03
CA ASP A 57 -7.55 -22.95 -5.48
C ASP A 57 -8.84 -23.09 -6.31
N ALA A 58 -9.83 -23.85 -5.83
CA ALA A 58 -11.15 -23.92 -6.47
C ALA A 58 -11.90 -22.58 -6.50
N MET A 59 -11.60 -21.65 -5.57
CA MET A 59 -12.20 -20.31 -5.52
C MET A 59 -11.37 -19.29 -6.31
N LEU A 60 -10.05 -19.34 -6.15
CA LEU A 60 -9.11 -18.48 -6.85
C LEU A 60 -7.85 -19.29 -7.24
N PRO A 61 -7.81 -19.82 -8.47
CA PRO A 61 -6.69 -20.66 -8.91
C PRO A 61 -5.34 -19.95 -8.78
N GLY A 62 -4.30 -20.69 -8.45
CA GLY A 62 -2.91 -20.22 -8.33
C GLY A 62 -2.64 -19.24 -7.19
N LEU A 63 -3.60 -18.98 -6.30
CA LEU A 63 -3.37 -18.20 -5.08
C LEU A 63 -2.31 -18.88 -4.19
N TYR A 64 -2.38 -20.22 -4.06
CA TYR A 64 -1.39 -21.04 -3.37
C TYR A 64 -0.77 -22.04 -4.34
N PRO A 65 0.31 -21.67 -5.05
CA PRO A 65 0.94 -22.56 -6.02
C PRO A 65 1.46 -23.84 -5.34
N GLU A 66 1.46 -24.93 -6.10
CA GLU A 66 2.04 -26.20 -5.65
C GLU A 66 3.53 -26.07 -5.35
N GLY A 67 3.99 -26.86 -4.37
CA GLY A 67 5.40 -26.97 -4.04
C GLY A 67 5.69 -26.88 -2.53
N ALA A 68 6.79 -27.52 -2.13
CA ALA A 68 7.19 -27.67 -0.73
C ALA A 68 7.32 -26.34 0.02
N GLY A 69 7.72 -25.26 -0.67
CA GLY A 69 7.79 -23.92 -0.07
C GLY A 69 6.43 -23.38 0.36
N THR A 70 5.40 -23.56 -0.47
CA THR A 70 4.03 -23.17 -0.14
C THR A 70 3.43 -24.12 0.91
N ASP A 71 3.65 -25.43 0.79
CA ASP A 71 3.21 -26.40 1.81
C ASP A 71 3.73 -26.04 3.20
N LYS A 72 5.03 -25.75 3.30
CA LYS A 72 5.66 -25.32 4.56
C LYS A 72 5.00 -24.07 5.13
N ARG A 73 4.65 -23.10 4.28
CA ARG A 73 3.97 -21.87 4.71
C ARG A 73 2.53 -22.12 5.18
N ILE A 74 1.80 -23.02 4.52
CA ILE A 74 0.46 -23.44 4.95
C ILE A 74 0.54 -24.15 6.31
N GLY A 75 1.44 -25.12 6.49
CA GLY A 75 1.65 -25.79 7.78
C GLY A 75 2.00 -24.80 8.89
N ALA A 76 2.91 -23.87 8.62
CA ALA A 76 3.26 -22.81 9.58
C ALA A 76 2.08 -21.88 9.91
N ALA A 77 1.22 -21.58 8.94
CA ALA A 77 -0.01 -20.81 9.17
C ALA A 77 -0.99 -21.60 10.05
N LEU A 78 -1.22 -22.88 9.76
CA LEU A 78 -2.09 -23.77 10.55
C LEU A 78 -1.64 -23.90 12.02
N HIS A 79 -0.33 -23.88 12.28
CA HIS A 79 0.23 -23.90 13.63
C HIS A 79 0.05 -22.57 14.38
N ARG A 80 0.16 -21.43 13.68
CA ARG A 80 -0.12 -20.12 14.27
C ARG A 80 -1.62 -19.93 14.52
N PHE A 81 -2.44 -20.50 13.64
CA PHE A 81 -3.90 -20.52 13.73
C PHE A 81 -4.44 -21.38 14.91
N SER A 82 -3.60 -21.93 15.78
CA SER A 82 -4.07 -22.49 17.05
C SER A 82 -3.80 -21.58 18.25
N VAL A 83 -3.30 -20.35 18.02
CA VAL A 83 -2.86 -19.42 19.07
C VAL A 83 -3.25 -17.98 18.71
N GLY A 84 -4.29 -17.43 19.37
CA GLY A 84 -4.65 -16.00 19.34
C GLY A 84 -5.19 -15.48 18.00
N HIS A 85 -6.51 -15.51 17.80
CA HIS A 85 -7.19 -15.11 16.57
C HIS A 85 -7.86 -13.75 16.61
N ASP A 86 -7.98 -13.13 17.77
CA ASP A 86 -8.86 -11.96 17.93
C ASP A 86 -8.51 -10.81 16.99
N ASP A 87 -7.23 -10.62 16.64
CA ASP A 87 -6.80 -9.60 15.68
C ASP A 87 -7.07 -10.01 14.22
N TYR A 88 -6.96 -11.30 13.88
CA TYR A 88 -7.33 -11.81 12.56
C TYR A 88 -8.83 -11.68 12.31
N ASP A 89 -9.64 -12.12 13.27
CA ASP A 89 -11.10 -12.03 13.23
C ASP A 89 -11.56 -10.58 13.14
N ARG A 90 -10.91 -9.68 13.91
CA ARG A 90 -11.15 -8.23 13.82
C ARG A 90 -10.86 -7.72 12.42
N VAL A 91 -9.72 -8.09 11.82
CA VAL A 91 -9.39 -7.67 10.45
C VAL A 91 -10.45 -8.15 9.46
N VAL A 92 -10.86 -9.42 9.52
CA VAL A 92 -11.89 -9.94 8.60
C VAL A 92 -13.21 -9.19 8.75
N ALA A 93 -13.60 -8.82 9.97
CA ALA A 93 -14.81 -8.05 10.25
C ALA A 93 -14.72 -6.58 9.82
N ASP A 94 -13.58 -5.93 10.08
CA ASP A 94 -13.40 -4.49 9.89
C ASP A 94 -12.97 -4.12 8.46
N PHE A 95 -12.32 -5.03 7.73
CA PHE A 95 -11.85 -4.82 6.36
C PHE A 95 -12.91 -4.26 5.40
N PRO A 96 -14.16 -4.78 5.31
CA PRO A 96 -15.17 -4.20 4.43
C PRO A 96 -15.49 -2.75 4.78
N ILE A 97 -15.50 -2.38 6.07
CA ILE A 97 -15.78 -1.02 6.52
C ILE A 97 -14.61 -0.11 6.16
N ALA A 98 -13.38 -0.52 6.47
CA ALA A 98 -12.16 0.23 6.18
C ALA A 98 -11.94 0.40 4.67
N LEU A 99 -12.20 -0.62 3.85
CA LEU A 99 -12.08 -0.54 2.39
C LEU A 99 -13.08 0.46 1.79
N ASN A 100 -14.31 0.48 2.30
CA ASN A 100 -15.32 1.46 1.89
C ASN A 100 -14.90 2.88 2.29
N GLY A 101 -14.41 3.07 3.51
CA GLY A 101 -13.88 4.36 3.99
C GLY A 101 -12.71 4.86 3.14
N ALA A 102 -11.74 3.98 2.87
CA ALA A 102 -10.58 4.27 2.04
C ALA A 102 -10.99 4.67 0.61
N ILE A 103 -11.89 3.92 -0.04
CA ILE A 103 -12.36 4.25 -1.40
C ILE A 103 -13.12 5.60 -1.40
N ALA A 104 -13.98 5.85 -0.42
CA ALA A 104 -14.72 7.10 -0.34
C ALA A 104 -13.78 8.32 -0.20
N ARG A 105 -12.78 8.23 0.69
CA ARG A 105 -11.74 9.27 0.83
C ARG A 105 -10.93 9.43 -0.44
N PHE A 106 -10.55 8.31 -1.06
CA PHE A 106 -9.77 8.32 -2.28
C PHE A 106 -10.50 9.01 -3.42
N GLN A 107 -11.79 8.70 -3.60
CA GLN A 107 -12.65 9.32 -4.62
C GLN A 107 -12.89 10.82 -4.38
N ALA A 108 -12.78 11.30 -3.14
CA ALA A 108 -12.83 12.74 -2.85
C ALA A 108 -11.62 13.50 -3.41
N VAL A 109 -10.45 12.87 -3.50
CA VAL A 109 -9.23 13.47 -4.07
C VAL A 109 -9.05 13.13 -5.56
N PHE A 110 -9.46 11.92 -5.96
CA PHE A 110 -9.40 11.42 -7.34
C PHE A 110 -10.82 11.09 -7.84
N PRO A 111 -11.61 12.11 -8.24
CA PRO A 111 -12.95 11.89 -8.78
C PRO A 111 -12.89 10.95 -9.98
N GLY A 112 -13.72 9.90 -9.95
CA GLY A 112 -13.75 8.88 -11.00
C GLY A 112 -12.80 7.70 -10.79
N PHE A 113 -12.07 7.64 -9.68
CA PHE A 113 -11.35 6.42 -9.32
C PHE A 113 -12.31 5.24 -9.20
N SER A 114 -11.95 4.16 -9.89
CA SER A 114 -12.48 2.81 -9.70
C SER A 114 -11.31 1.85 -9.76
N SER A 115 -11.26 0.88 -8.86
CA SER A 115 -10.21 -0.14 -8.90
C SER A 115 -10.17 -0.81 -10.29
N PRO A 116 -9.04 -0.78 -11.00
CA PRO A 116 -8.90 -1.48 -12.27
C PRO A 116 -8.72 -2.99 -12.05
N LEU A 117 -8.43 -3.42 -10.81
CA LEU A 117 -8.18 -4.82 -10.45
C LEU A 117 -9.29 -5.34 -9.53
N PRO A 118 -9.64 -6.64 -9.62
CA PRO A 118 -10.41 -7.29 -8.57
C PRO A 118 -9.61 -7.33 -7.26
N ILE A 119 -10.31 -7.07 -6.15
CA ILE A 119 -9.74 -7.01 -4.81
C ILE A 119 -10.10 -8.29 -4.05
N TYR A 120 -9.12 -8.90 -3.40
CA TYR A 120 -9.30 -10.09 -2.57
C TYR A 120 -8.70 -9.86 -1.17
N LEU A 121 -9.43 -10.25 -0.14
CA LEU A 121 -8.90 -10.46 1.21
C LEU A 121 -8.59 -11.95 1.36
N TYR A 122 -7.37 -12.32 1.75
CA TYR A 122 -6.96 -13.72 1.85
C TYR A 122 -5.98 -13.95 3.00
N HIS A 123 -5.67 -15.21 3.34
CA HIS A 123 -4.58 -15.51 4.26
C HIS A 123 -3.24 -15.54 3.49
N SER A 124 -2.34 -14.58 3.71
CA SER A 124 -1.10 -14.45 2.91
C SER A 124 -0.03 -15.50 3.20
N LEU A 125 -0.19 -16.25 4.30
CA LEU A 125 0.80 -17.21 4.79
C LEU A 125 2.09 -16.54 5.25
N GLY A 126 1.96 -15.34 5.80
CA GLY A 126 3.05 -14.51 6.30
C GLY A 126 3.86 -13.85 5.19
N GLN A 127 3.27 -13.61 4.00
CA GLN A 127 4.01 -13.10 2.85
C GLN A 127 3.86 -11.60 2.65
N ARG A 128 2.63 -11.06 2.76
CA ARG A 128 2.34 -9.64 2.53
C ARG A 128 1.04 -9.23 3.20
N ASP A 129 0.96 -7.97 3.60
CA ASP A 129 -0.27 -7.30 4.07
C ASP A 129 -1.10 -6.78 2.89
N GLY A 130 -0.47 -6.30 1.83
CA GLY A 130 -1.13 -5.75 0.64
C GLY A 130 -0.27 -5.81 -0.62
N GLY A 131 -0.85 -5.35 -1.71
CA GLY A 131 -0.18 -5.19 -3.00
C GLY A 131 -0.84 -5.95 -4.14
N SER A 132 -0.47 -5.57 -5.36
CA SER A 132 -0.94 -6.25 -6.58
C SER A 132 0.00 -7.36 -7.02
N ASP A 133 -0.53 -8.40 -7.65
CA ASP A 133 0.27 -9.51 -8.17
C ASP A 133 -0.40 -10.18 -9.39
N TYR A 134 0.37 -10.98 -10.12
CA TYR A 134 -0.09 -11.81 -11.22
C TYR A 134 -0.28 -13.25 -10.76
N LEU A 135 -1.53 -13.72 -10.80
CA LEU A 135 -1.86 -15.11 -10.51
C LEU A 135 -1.87 -15.94 -11.80
N GLN A 136 -1.28 -17.13 -11.70
CA GLN A 136 -1.43 -18.17 -12.71
C GLN A 136 -2.70 -19.02 -12.41
N PRO A 137 -3.21 -19.80 -13.38
CA PRO A 137 -2.98 -19.65 -14.81
C PRO A 137 -3.59 -18.34 -15.35
N GLY A 138 -3.14 -17.95 -16.55
CA GLY A 138 -3.75 -16.87 -17.33
C GLY A 138 -3.25 -15.46 -17.00
N ASN A 139 -2.15 -15.32 -16.26
CA ASN A 139 -1.52 -14.03 -15.93
C ASN A 139 -2.50 -12.97 -15.43
N ARG A 140 -3.35 -13.34 -14.46
CA ARG A 140 -4.43 -12.51 -13.95
C ARG A 140 -3.88 -11.50 -12.95
N HIS A 141 -3.91 -10.22 -13.29
CA HIS A 141 -3.51 -9.14 -12.39
C HIS A 141 -4.61 -8.86 -11.36
N VAL A 142 -4.28 -8.94 -10.08
CA VAL A 142 -5.23 -8.82 -8.97
C VAL A 142 -4.64 -7.98 -7.85
N MET A 143 -5.49 -7.44 -6.97
CA MET A 143 -5.10 -6.81 -5.73
C MET A 143 -5.34 -7.77 -4.56
N LEU A 144 -4.31 -8.04 -3.76
CA LEU A 144 -4.33 -9.05 -2.69
C LEU A 144 -4.02 -8.40 -1.34
N PHE A 145 -4.95 -8.52 -0.40
CA PHE A 145 -4.79 -8.07 0.98
C PHE A 145 -4.68 -9.27 1.92
N GLY A 146 -3.54 -9.40 2.58
CA GLY A 146 -3.24 -10.51 3.48
C GLY A 146 -3.76 -10.28 4.89
N ALA A 147 -4.89 -10.87 5.24
CA ALA A 147 -5.55 -10.71 6.53
C ALA A 147 -4.63 -11.02 7.74
N ASP A 148 -3.73 -11.99 7.61
CA ASP A 148 -2.77 -12.38 8.65
C ASP A 148 -1.67 -11.35 8.88
N MET A 149 -1.21 -10.70 7.82
CA MET A 149 -0.17 -9.68 7.92
C MET A 149 -0.76 -8.30 8.22
N ILE A 150 -1.98 -8.02 7.77
CA ILE A 150 -2.78 -6.90 8.23
C ILE A 150 -3.05 -7.05 9.73
N ALA A 151 -3.41 -8.23 10.24
CA ALA A 151 -3.61 -8.44 11.67
C ALA A 151 -2.33 -8.18 12.47
N LYS A 152 -1.17 -8.48 11.88
CA LYS A 152 0.13 -8.25 12.52
C LYS A 152 0.52 -6.76 12.58
N TYR A 153 0.21 -5.98 11.54
CA TYR A 153 0.76 -4.63 11.38
C TYR A 153 -0.28 -3.51 11.41
N HIS A 154 -1.56 -3.84 11.28
CA HIS A 154 -2.66 -2.92 11.03
C HIS A 154 -3.96 -3.34 11.73
N ALA A 155 -3.89 -4.09 12.84
CA ALA A 155 -5.05 -4.44 13.67
C ALA A 155 -5.52 -3.29 14.59
N ASP A 156 -5.29 -2.05 14.16
CA ASP A 156 -5.57 -0.80 14.86
C ASP A 156 -6.12 0.27 13.89
N ASP A 157 -5.98 1.55 14.23
CA ASP A 157 -6.48 2.68 13.42
C ASP A 157 -5.66 2.96 12.15
N SER A 158 -4.66 2.13 11.83
CA SER A 158 -3.86 2.22 10.61
C SER A 158 -4.43 1.44 9.42
N LEU A 159 -5.45 0.59 9.59
CA LEU A 159 -6.02 -0.21 8.51
C LEU A 159 -6.52 0.64 7.33
N GLU A 160 -7.39 1.62 7.57
CA GLU A 160 -7.90 2.48 6.49
C GLU A 160 -6.79 3.32 5.81
N PRO A 161 -5.88 4.00 6.55
CA PRO A 161 -4.70 4.64 5.96
C PRO A 161 -3.82 3.72 5.11
N PHE A 162 -3.58 2.49 5.57
CA PHE A 162 -2.86 1.48 4.80
C PHE A 162 -3.60 1.12 3.50
N LEU A 163 -4.92 0.95 3.53
CA LEU A 163 -5.71 0.70 2.32
C LEU A 163 -5.64 1.88 1.33
N ILE A 164 -5.59 3.13 1.82
CA ILE A 164 -5.39 4.31 0.98
C ILE A 164 -4.04 4.26 0.26
N HIS A 165 -2.97 3.89 0.97
CA HIS A 165 -1.63 3.70 0.39
C HIS A 165 -1.67 2.68 -0.75
N GLU A 166 -2.24 1.52 -0.49
CA GLU A 166 -2.32 0.42 -1.45
C GLU A 166 -3.24 0.74 -2.65
N ILE A 167 -4.34 1.45 -2.43
CA ILE A 167 -5.23 1.93 -3.49
C ILE A 167 -4.52 2.97 -4.38
N PHE A 168 -3.66 3.81 -3.81
CA PHE A 168 -2.90 4.79 -4.59
C PHE A 168 -2.05 4.11 -5.68
N HIS A 169 -1.43 2.96 -5.37
CA HIS A 169 -0.68 2.19 -6.35
C HIS A 169 -1.54 1.79 -7.56
N LEU A 170 -2.83 1.49 -7.38
CA LEU A 170 -3.75 1.17 -8.47
C LEU A 170 -4.08 2.39 -9.36
N GLN A 171 -4.17 3.57 -8.76
CA GLN A 171 -4.34 4.83 -9.48
C GLN A 171 -3.07 5.18 -10.28
N HIS A 172 -1.91 4.92 -9.71
CA HIS A 172 -0.62 5.35 -10.23
C HIS A 172 0.00 4.37 -11.24
N ALA A 173 -0.28 3.06 -11.12
CA ALA A 173 0.33 2.00 -11.93
C ALA A 173 0.21 2.22 -13.46
N ARG A 174 -0.84 2.92 -13.91
CA ARG A 174 -1.08 3.26 -15.32
C ARG A 174 0.06 4.05 -15.98
N HIS A 175 0.88 4.71 -15.17
CA HIS A 175 1.94 5.62 -15.59
C HIS A 175 3.36 5.06 -15.37
N PHE A 176 3.47 3.91 -14.70
CA PHE A 176 4.71 3.39 -14.12
C PHE A 176 4.98 1.91 -14.39
N ALA A 177 4.20 1.27 -15.27
CA ALA A 177 4.59 -0.02 -15.82
C ALA A 177 6.02 0.08 -16.41
N ASP A 178 6.86 -0.91 -16.10
CA ASP A 178 8.24 -1.08 -16.60
C ASP A 178 9.26 -0.03 -16.09
N CYS A 179 9.16 0.37 -14.82
CA CYS A 179 10.07 1.34 -14.21
C CYS A 179 10.78 0.77 -12.97
N ASP A 180 11.88 0.09 -13.22
CA ASP A 180 12.66 -0.67 -12.23
C ASP A 180 13.69 0.12 -11.39
N PRO A 181 14.26 1.27 -11.85
CA PRO A 181 15.31 1.94 -11.09
C PRO A 181 14.90 2.35 -9.67
N LEU A 182 15.87 2.45 -8.76
CA LEU A 182 15.64 2.86 -7.36
C LEU A 182 14.78 4.12 -7.26
N TRP A 183 15.10 5.17 -8.03
CA TRP A 183 14.34 6.44 -8.01
C TRP A 183 12.86 6.20 -8.24
N CYS A 184 12.52 5.21 -9.06
CA CYS A 184 11.17 4.92 -9.47
C CYS A 184 10.37 4.27 -8.36
N THR A 185 10.95 3.30 -7.67
CA THR A 185 10.30 2.65 -6.54
C THR A 185 10.17 3.63 -5.36
N LEU A 186 11.20 4.43 -5.09
CA LEU A 186 11.12 5.51 -4.10
C LEU A 186 10.02 6.52 -4.41
N TRP A 187 9.86 6.86 -5.69
CA TRP A 187 8.82 7.76 -6.14
C TRP A 187 7.42 7.16 -5.95
N GLN A 188 7.21 5.92 -6.37
CA GLN A 188 5.93 5.21 -6.22
C GLN A 188 5.52 5.07 -4.74
N GLU A 189 6.41 4.55 -3.89
CA GLU A 189 6.14 4.41 -2.45
C GLU A 189 6.00 5.77 -1.76
N GLY A 190 6.86 6.73 -2.09
CA GLY A 190 6.81 8.07 -1.53
C GLY A 190 5.52 8.83 -1.85
N LEU A 191 5.01 8.69 -3.08
CA LEU A 191 3.73 9.25 -3.47
C LEU A 191 2.55 8.57 -2.79
N ALA A 192 2.62 7.25 -2.57
CA ALA A 192 1.60 6.53 -1.81
C ALA A 192 1.53 7.03 -0.36
N VAL A 193 2.68 7.20 0.31
CA VAL A 193 2.75 7.80 1.66
C VAL A 193 2.19 9.24 1.65
N GLN A 194 2.54 10.05 0.64
CA GLN A 194 2.04 11.42 0.52
C GLN A 194 0.54 11.48 0.23
N ALA A 195 0.00 10.54 -0.54
CA ALA A 195 -1.43 10.43 -0.81
C ALA A 195 -2.19 10.15 0.49
N THR A 196 -1.71 9.20 1.30
CA THR A 196 -2.27 8.89 2.62
C THR A 196 -2.20 10.10 3.54
N ALA A 197 -1.05 10.77 3.63
CA ALA A 197 -0.90 12.00 4.43
C ALA A 197 -1.82 13.15 3.99
N THR A 198 -2.19 13.18 2.70
CA THR A 198 -3.12 14.17 2.14
C THR A 198 -4.57 13.86 2.52
N MET A 199 -4.96 12.58 2.53
CA MET A 199 -6.34 12.14 2.78
C MET A 199 -6.65 11.92 4.27
N VAL A 200 -5.62 11.73 5.08
CA VAL A 200 -5.68 11.52 6.52
C VAL A 200 -4.86 12.63 7.20
N PRO A 201 -5.46 13.82 7.40
CA PRO A 201 -4.78 14.91 8.08
C PRO A 201 -4.31 14.49 9.47
N HIS A 202 -3.08 14.85 9.82
CA HIS A 202 -2.45 14.49 11.09
C HIS A 202 -2.23 12.97 11.29
N ALA A 203 -2.17 12.19 10.20
CA ALA A 203 -1.79 10.79 10.26
C ALA A 203 -0.49 10.60 11.06
N SER A 204 -0.49 9.60 11.96
CA SER A 204 0.69 9.19 12.71
C SER A 204 1.74 8.55 11.81
N ASP A 205 2.96 8.36 12.31
CA ASP A 205 3.98 7.61 11.56
C ASP A 205 3.53 6.17 11.30
N HIS A 206 2.78 5.56 12.22
CA HIS A 206 2.20 4.23 12.03
C HIS A 206 1.22 4.18 10.86
N GLN A 207 0.28 5.13 10.81
CA GLN A 207 -0.69 5.26 9.72
C GLN A 207 -0.05 5.58 8.36
N LEU A 208 1.20 6.07 8.36
CA LEU A 208 1.98 6.38 7.17
C LEU A 208 3.01 5.30 6.82
N LEU A 209 3.01 4.17 7.53
CA LEU A 209 3.98 3.07 7.36
C LEU A 209 5.44 3.47 7.68
N LEU A 210 5.64 4.53 8.47
CA LEU A 210 6.93 5.12 8.81
C LEU A 210 7.49 4.69 10.17
N ASP A 211 6.97 3.60 10.75
CA ASP A 211 7.51 2.99 11.97
C ASP A 211 7.49 1.45 11.98
N ILE A 212 7.32 0.83 10.82
CA ILE A 212 7.31 -0.63 10.67
C ILE A 212 8.61 -1.08 9.99
N PRO A 213 9.41 -1.99 10.58
CA PRO A 213 9.20 -2.68 11.85
C PRO A 213 9.68 -1.87 13.08
N ALA A 214 10.30 -0.72 12.85
CA ALA A 214 10.78 0.21 13.87
C ALA A 214 10.70 1.65 13.33
N PRO A 215 10.78 2.69 14.18
CA PRO A 215 10.69 4.08 13.75
C PRO A 215 11.65 4.43 12.60
N ILE A 216 11.13 5.03 11.52
CA ILE A 216 11.91 5.36 10.31
C ILE A 216 12.36 6.82 10.30
N ARG A 217 11.46 7.76 10.60
CA ARG A 217 11.74 9.20 10.44
C ARG A 217 12.94 9.67 11.25
N ALA A 218 12.87 9.53 12.58
CA ALA A 218 13.90 10.09 13.45
C ALA A 218 15.30 9.48 13.22
N PRO A 219 15.48 8.16 13.02
CA PRO A 219 16.78 7.61 12.65
C PRO A 219 17.28 8.08 11.28
N THR A 220 16.38 8.21 10.30
CA THR A 220 16.75 8.71 8.97
C THR A 220 17.15 10.19 9.02
N ASP A 221 16.43 11.04 9.75
CA ASP A 221 16.77 12.46 9.93
C ASP A 221 18.16 12.66 10.54
N ARG A 222 18.55 11.82 11.53
CA ARG A 222 19.91 11.85 12.10
C ARG A 222 21.02 11.52 11.09
N ARG A 223 20.66 10.86 9.99
CA ARG A 223 21.56 10.43 8.93
C ARG A 223 21.12 10.97 7.57
N TRP A 224 20.43 12.11 7.56
CA TRP A 224 19.73 12.61 6.38
C TRP A 224 20.65 12.80 5.17
N SER A 225 21.82 13.41 5.36
CA SER A 225 22.82 13.55 4.31
C SER A 225 23.28 12.20 3.76
N ALA A 226 23.44 11.18 4.60
CA ALA A 226 23.82 9.83 4.15
C ALA A 226 22.68 9.15 3.35
N ALA A 227 21.43 9.29 3.78
CA ALA A 227 20.27 8.79 3.03
C ALA A 227 20.18 9.43 1.63
N LEU A 228 20.33 10.76 1.56
CA LEU A 228 20.33 11.49 0.29
C LEU A 228 21.49 11.08 -0.61
N CYS A 229 22.69 10.90 -0.04
CA CYS A 229 23.86 10.47 -0.80
C CYS A 229 23.72 9.05 -1.34
N PHE A 230 23.15 8.13 -0.56
CA PHE A 230 22.83 6.78 -1.04
C PHE A 230 21.87 6.84 -2.23
N VAL A 231 20.76 7.56 -2.09
CA VAL A 231 19.76 7.67 -3.17
C VAL A 231 20.35 8.35 -4.41
N ALA A 232 21.20 9.36 -4.24
CA ALA A 232 21.86 10.03 -5.37
C ALA A 232 22.83 9.10 -6.12
N ALA A 233 23.61 8.29 -5.38
CA ALA A 233 24.57 7.36 -5.96
C ALA A 233 23.91 6.21 -6.72
N HIS A 234 22.78 5.72 -6.21
CA HIS A 234 22.05 4.57 -6.75
C HIS A 234 20.81 4.96 -7.55
N PHE A 235 20.67 6.24 -7.92
CA PHE A 235 19.42 6.80 -8.44
C PHE A 235 18.85 6.00 -9.61
N ASP A 236 19.70 5.65 -10.59
CA ASP A 236 19.33 4.91 -11.81
C ASP A 236 19.58 3.39 -11.73
N ASP A 237 19.94 2.85 -10.56
CA ASP A 237 20.25 1.42 -10.42
C ASP A 237 18.97 0.59 -10.51
N GLY A 238 18.92 -0.36 -11.43
CA GLY A 238 17.76 -1.22 -11.71
C GLY A 238 17.95 -2.71 -11.36
N ASP A 239 19.05 -3.09 -10.72
CA ASP A 239 19.35 -4.50 -10.38
C ASP A 239 18.65 -4.99 -9.11
N GLY A 240 17.88 -4.13 -8.45
CA GLY A 240 17.08 -4.44 -7.27
C GLY A 240 17.85 -4.43 -5.93
N ALA A 241 19.19 -4.43 -5.92
CA ALA A 241 19.96 -4.48 -4.68
C ALA A 241 19.83 -3.18 -3.88
N ALA A 242 19.96 -2.03 -4.54
CA ALA A 242 19.77 -0.73 -3.91
C ALA A 242 18.30 -0.52 -3.47
N THR A 243 17.35 -1.01 -4.27
CA THR A 243 15.92 -1.00 -3.94
C THR A 243 15.64 -1.83 -2.69
N ALA A 244 16.18 -3.05 -2.59
CA ALA A 244 16.05 -3.90 -1.41
C ALA A 244 16.63 -3.22 -0.17
N SER A 245 17.84 -2.65 -0.29
CA SER A 245 18.52 -1.90 0.78
C SER A 245 17.70 -0.71 1.29
N ALA A 246 16.99 0.00 0.40
CA ALA A 246 16.21 1.17 0.76
C ALA A 246 14.79 0.85 1.27
N LEU A 247 14.15 -0.22 0.79
CA LEU A 247 12.68 -0.38 0.90
C LEU A 247 12.23 -1.70 1.53
N GLN A 248 13.10 -2.70 1.71
CA GLN A 248 12.73 -4.00 2.28
C GLN A 248 13.12 -4.13 3.77
N MET A 249 12.33 -4.90 4.51
CA MET A 249 12.72 -5.37 5.85
C MET A 249 13.87 -6.36 5.73
N GLY A 250 14.93 -6.19 6.54
CA GLY A 250 16.16 -6.95 6.40
C GLY A 250 16.92 -6.64 5.10
N GLY A 251 16.69 -5.46 4.49
CA GLY A 251 17.31 -5.04 3.24
C GLY A 251 18.81 -4.71 3.36
N HIS A 252 19.33 -4.60 4.58
CA HIS A 252 20.70 -4.16 4.88
C HIS A 252 20.96 -2.74 4.35
N PRO A 253 20.28 -1.72 4.92
CA PRO A 253 20.55 -0.32 4.60
C PRO A 253 21.97 0.09 5.00
N PRO A 254 22.50 1.20 4.46
CA PRO A 254 23.77 1.76 4.93
C PRO A 254 23.80 2.01 6.43
N ASP A 255 24.99 1.89 7.03
CA ASP A 255 25.17 1.99 8.49
C ASP A 255 24.44 3.18 9.12
N GLY A 256 23.59 2.87 10.09
CA GLY A 256 22.82 3.81 10.89
C GLY A 256 21.51 4.30 10.25
N LEU A 257 21.19 3.89 9.02
CA LEU A 257 19.86 4.06 8.46
C LEU A 257 18.95 2.88 8.88
N PRO A 258 17.66 3.13 9.15
CA PRO A 258 16.71 2.07 9.46
C PRO A 258 16.33 1.31 8.20
N ASP A 259 15.85 0.07 8.36
CA ASP A 259 15.16 -0.63 7.29
C ASP A 259 14.05 0.25 6.71
N ARG A 260 13.82 0.14 5.40
CA ARG A 260 12.75 0.86 4.71
C ARG A 260 12.86 2.39 4.75
N PHE A 261 14.04 2.96 5.05
CA PHE A 261 14.24 4.43 5.05
C PHE A 261 13.82 5.11 3.74
N GLY A 262 13.81 4.37 2.64
CA GLY A 262 13.34 4.81 1.33
C GLY A 262 11.91 5.34 1.32
N TYR A 263 11.00 4.82 2.16
CA TYR A 263 9.63 5.34 2.29
C TYR A 263 9.63 6.82 2.71
N TYR A 264 10.42 7.13 3.75
CA TYR A 264 10.53 8.50 4.24
C TYR A 264 11.28 9.41 3.26
N VAL A 265 12.36 8.92 2.62
CA VAL A 265 13.03 9.69 1.56
C VAL A 265 12.07 9.98 0.40
N GLY A 266 11.30 8.99 -0.06
CA GLY A 266 10.27 9.13 -1.09
C GLY A 266 9.21 10.18 -0.73
N LEU A 267 8.69 10.15 0.51
CA LEU A 267 7.77 11.17 1.01
C LEU A 267 8.38 12.57 0.92
N ARG A 268 9.63 12.72 1.37
CA ARG A 268 10.34 14.01 1.33
C ARG A 268 10.59 14.48 -0.10
N LEU A 269 10.86 13.57 -1.04
CA LEU A 269 10.96 13.90 -2.47
C LEU A 269 9.64 14.45 -2.99
N ALA A 270 8.52 13.78 -2.73
CA ALA A 270 7.20 14.24 -3.13
C ALA A 270 6.90 15.64 -2.59
N GLN A 271 7.13 15.87 -1.30
CA GLN A 271 6.90 17.15 -0.64
C GLN A 271 7.81 18.26 -1.17
N ALA A 272 9.07 17.95 -1.48
CA ALA A 272 10.03 18.94 -1.98
C ALA A 272 9.62 19.54 -3.33
N THR A 273 8.78 18.86 -4.10
CA THR A 273 8.22 19.38 -5.36
C THR A 273 7.30 20.58 -5.16
N GLY A 274 6.58 20.64 -4.02
CA GLY A 274 5.51 21.61 -3.77
C GLY A 274 4.25 21.41 -4.62
N LEU A 275 4.16 20.32 -5.39
CA LEU A 275 3.00 20.01 -6.24
C LEU A 275 1.96 19.19 -5.46
N GLN A 276 0.70 19.29 -5.89
CA GLN A 276 -0.37 18.50 -5.29
C GLN A 276 -0.28 17.03 -5.72
N ILE A 277 -0.76 16.12 -4.88
CA ILE A 277 -0.74 14.68 -5.19
C ILE A 277 -1.49 14.35 -6.48
N THR A 278 -2.55 15.10 -6.79
CA THR A 278 -3.32 14.95 -8.04
C THR A 278 -2.55 15.34 -9.29
N GLU A 279 -1.54 16.20 -9.17
CA GLU A 279 -0.64 16.55 -10.27
C GLU A 279 0.46 15.49 -10.40
N LEU A 280 1.08 15.12 -9.27
CA LEU A 280 2.17 14.15 -9.22
C LEU A 280 1.75 12.77 -9.73
N SER A 281 0.52 12.32 -9.40
CA SER A 281 0.02 11.00 -9.81
C SER A 281 -0.23 10.84 -11.31
N ARG A 282 -0.17 11.94 -12.09
CA ARG A 282 -0.42 11.93 -13.54
C ARG A 282 0.85 11.94 -14.38
N LEU A 283 2.00 12.11 -13.73
CA LEU A 283 3.29 12.09 -14.41
C LEU A 283 3.58 10.65 -14.85
N ASP A 284 3.97 10.46 -16.11
CA ASP A 284 4.60 9.21 -16.52
C ASP A 284 6.02 9.09 -15.93
N HIS A 285 6.61 7.90 -15.99
CA HIS A 285 7.96 7.68 -15.47
C HIS A 285 9.00 8.65 -16.08
N LYS A 286 8.82 9.12 -17.31
CA LYS A 286 9.80 9.97 -17.99
C LYS A 286 9.77 11.38 -17.42
N ALA A 287 8.57 11.94 -17.27
CA ALA A 287 8.36 13.24 -16.63
C ALA A 287 8.73 13.17 -15.15
N ALA A 288 8.29 12.11 -14.45
CA ALA A 288 8.55 11.91 -13.03
C ALA A 288 10.05 11.81 -12.71
N ARG A 289 10.86 11.15 -13.54
CA ARG A 289 12.32 11.06 -13.29
C ARG A 289 12.96 12.44 -13.17
N ALA A 290 12.59 13.38 -14.05
CA ALA A 290 13.12 14.73 -14.02
C ALA A 290 12.69 15.49 -12.74
N VAL A 291 11.43 15.32 -12.34
CA VAL A 291 10.87 15.93 -11.13
C VAL A 291 11.51 15.33 -9.87
N ALA A 292 11.60 14.01 -9.77
CA ALA A 292 12.24 13.28 -8.67
C ALA A 292 13.71 13.69 -8.50
N ARG A 293 14.45 13.79 -9.62
CA ARG A 293 15.84 14.25 -9.61
C ARG A 293 15.96 15.70 -9.12
N ALA A 294 15.10 16.59 -9.59
CA ALA A 294 15.11 18.00 -9.16
C ALA A 294 14.77 18.14 -7.66
N ALA A 295 13.78 17.38 -7.19
CA ALA A 295 13.44 17.30 -5.76
C ALA A 295 14.62 16.79 -4.92
N LEU A 296 15.30 15.73 -5.38
CA LEU A 296 16.49 15.21 -4.71
C LEU A 296 17.60 16.24 -4.62
N LEU A 297 17.90 16.94 -5.73
CA LEU A 297 18.90 18.01 -5.75
C LEU A 297 18.57 19.17 -4.81
N LYS A 298 17.29 19.54 -4.71
CA LYS A 298 16.82 20.56 -3.77
C LYS A 298 17.09 20.12 -2.33
N LEU A 299 16.69 18.90 -1.96
CA LEU A 299 16.94 18.35 -0.62
C LEU A 299 18.43 18.22 -0.29
N MET A 300 19.24 17.78 -1.27
CA MET A 300 20.70 17.73 -1.16
C MET A 300 21.31 19.11 -0.91
N THR A 301 20.80 20.14 -1.58
CA THR A 301 21.24 21.53 -1.41
C THR A 301 20.88 22.05 -0.02
N GLU A 302 19.64 21.84 0.42
CA GLU A 302 19.14 22.22 1.75
C GLU A 302 19.92 21.52 2.88
N ALA A 303 20.30 20.25 2.66
CA ALA A 303 21.09 19.46 3.61
C ALA A 303 22.61 19.65 3.47
N HIS A 304 23.07 20.55 2.58
CA HIS A 304 24.48 20.81 2.30
C HIS A 304 25.32 19.55 2.06
N THR A 305 24.78 18.57 1.33
CA THR A 305 25.48 17.30 1.07
C THR A 305 26.68 17.50 0.14
N THR A 306 27.74 16.74 0.34
CA THR A 306 28.99 16.83 -0.46
C THR A 306 29.17 15.70 -1.48
N CYS A 307 28.26 14.74 -1.52
CA CYS A 307 28.30 13.61 -2.45
C CYS A 307 27.91 14.02 -3.88
N PRO A 308 28.29 13.22 -4.89
CA PRO A 308 27.92 13.48 -6.27
C PRO A 308 26.40 13.58 -6.46
N ALA A 309 25.99 14.51 -7.33
CA ALA A 309 24.61 14.65 -7.76
C ALA A 309 24.12 13.41 -8.54
N PRO A 310 22.81 13.10 -8.48
CA PRO A 310 22.22 12.06 -9.32
C PRO A 310 22.43 12.34 -10.82
N PRO A 311 22.64 11.31 -11.67
CA PRO A 311 22.91 11.49 -13.09
C PRO A 311 21.85 12.33 -13.81
N ALA A 312 22.29 13.31 -14.60
CA ALA A 312 21.40 14.03 -15.51
C ALA A 312 20.87 13.08 -16.60
N ILE A 313 19.69 13.36 -17.15
CA ILE A 313 19.23 12.67 -18.37
C ILE A 313 20.29 12.95 -19.44
N ARG A 314 20.97 11.91 -19.93
CA ARG A 314 21.76 12.06 -21.15
C ARG A 314 20.76 12.30 -22.28
N SER A 315 20.69 13.53 -22.80
CA SER A 315 20.00 13.75 -24.08
C SER A 315 20.61 12.78 -25.08
N ALA A 316 19.81 11.87 -25.61
CA ALA A 316 20.22 11.09 -26.76
C ALA A 316 20.58 12.09 -27.86
N VAL A 317 21.87 12.20 -28.15
CA VAL A 317 22.33 12.87 -29.36
C VAL A 317 21.69 12.10 -30.51
N ARG A 318 20.82 12.77 -31.25
CA ARG A 318 20.22 12.26 -32.48
C ARG A 318 21.29 12.03 -33.54
#